data_AF-A0A3D4XC52-F1
#
_entry.id   AF-A0A3D4XC52-F1
#
_cell.length_a   1.000
_cell.length_b   1.000
_cell.length_c   1.000
_cell.angle_alpha   90.00
_cell.angle_beta   90.00
_cell.angle_gamma   90.00
#
_symmetry.space_group_name_H-M   'P 1'
#
loop_
_entity.id
_entity.type
_entity.pdbx_description
1 polymer ?
#
loop_
_entity_poly.entity_id
_entity_poly.type
_entity_poly.pdbx_seq_one_letter_code
_entity_poly.pdbx_strand_id
1 'polypeptide(L)'
;MALSYGRKSNSTNWVFRYEDYLLPYLLEYAPGDMTLRTLCHPGLLKLIGYDRKNYLEYTKTLKTFVENNCSQSSTCRSMYIQRSTLLQRLSRINDLTGFDLEDADTRLYLLIFFSLSGAAELI
;
A
#
# COMPACT_ATOMS: atom_id res chain seq x y z
N MET A 1 -9.71 12.84 -33.04
CA MET A 1 -10.39 12.04 -34.08
C MET A 1 -9.87 10.61 -33.91
N ALA A 2 -10.54 9.83 -33.08
CA ALA A 2 -11.46 8.76 -33.49
C ALA A 2 -10.78 7.38 -33.51
N LEU A 3 -11.23 6.53 -32.59
CA LEU A 3 -11.39 5.08 -32.74
C LEU A 3 -10.15 4.25 -33.10
N SER A 4 -9.53 3.63 -32.08
CA SER A 4 -9.32 2.18 -32.10
C SER A 4 -8.72 1.71 -30.78
N TYR A 5 -9.52 1.14 -29.89
CA TYR A 5 -9.10 -0.04 -29.12
C TYR A 5 -10.35 -0.78 -28.63
N GLY A 6 -10.83 -1.66 -29.51
CA GLY A 6 -11.89 -2.61 -29.20
C GLY A 6 -11.35 -3.75 -28.34
N ARG A 7 -11.82 -3.75 -27.08
CA ARG A 7 -12.59 -4.86 -26.50
C ARG A 7 -11.89 -6.24 -26.44
N LYS A 8 -11.39 -6.59 -25.24
CA LYS A 8 -11.44 -7.97 -24.71
C LYS A 8 -11.52 -7.95 -23.18
N SER A 9 -12.72 -7.91 -22.63
CA SER A 9 -13.18 -8.85 -21.58
C SER A 9 -14.65 -8.60 -21.26
N ASN A 10 -15.44 -9.68 -21.17
CA ASN A 10 -16.87 -9.67 -20.93
C ASN A 10 -17.22 -9.26 -19.48
N SER A 11 -17.87 -8.11 -19.30
CA SER A 11 -19.11 -7.98 -18.52
C SER A 11 -19.68 -6.57 -18.74
N THR A 12 -20.99 -6.45 -18.70
CA THR A 12 -21.80 -5.40 -19.32
C THR A 12 -21.74 -4.07 -18.57
N ASN A 13 -20.69 -3.27 -18.77
CA ASN A 13 -20.68 -1.85 -18.40
C ASN A 13 -19.78 -1.07 -19.39
N TRP A 14 -20.43 -0.44 -20.38
CA TRP A 14 -19.78 0.35 -21.42
C TRP A 14 -19.63 1.84 -21.04
N VAL A 15 -19.74 2.14 -19.75
CA VAL A 15 -19.45 3.45 -19.18
C VAL A 15 -18.35 3.24 -18.15
N PHE A 16 -17.11 3.40 -18.59
CA PHE A 16 -15.99 3.57 -17.68
C PHE A 16 -16.09 5.00 -17.17
N ARG A 17 -16.42 5.20 -15.89
CA ARG A 17 -16.47 6.55 -15.34
C ARG A 17 -15.04 7.04 -15.25
N TYR A 18 -14.79 8.25 -15.75
CA TYR A 18 -13.48 8.90 -15.63
C TYR A 18 -12.97 8.86 -14.17
N GLU A 19 -13.88 8.99 -13.21
CA GLU A 19 -13.64 8.89 -11.76
C GLU A 19 -12.98 7.55 -11.35
N ASP A 20 -13.27 6.45 -12.03
CA ASP A 20 -12.71 5.12 -11.71
C ASP A 20 -11.21 5.01 -12.07
N TYR A 21 -10.75 5.87 -12.99
CA TYR A 21 -9.36 5.87 -13.49
C TYR A 21 -8.56 7.09 -13.04
N LEU A 22 -9.21 8.07 -12.42
CA LEU A 22 -8.57 9.32 -12.01
C LEU A 22 -7.45 9.05 -11.00
N LEU A 23 -7.69 8.23 -9.97
CA LEU A 23 -6.67 7.95 -8.96
C LEU A 23 -5.49 7.15 -9.53
N PRO A 24 -5.68 6.03 -10.27
CA PRO A 24 -4.58 5.36 -10.96
C PRO A 24 -3.79 6.28 -11.88
N TYR A 25 -4.48 7.13 -12.65
CA TYR A 25 -3.84 8.13 -13.51
C TYR A 25 -3.01 9.12 -12.68
N LEU A 26 -3.57 9.73 -11.63
CA LEU A 26 -2.84 10.66 -10.77
C LEU A 26 -1.60 10.00 -10.16
N LEU A 27 -1.71 8.75 -9.71
CA LEU A 27 -0.57 8.00 -9.16
C LEU A 27 0.49 7.69 -10.23
N GLU A 28 0.09 7.38 -11.47
CA GLU A 28 1.05 7.13 -12.56
C GLU A 28 1.93 8.35 -12.84
N TYR A 29 1.36 9.56 -12.77
CA TYR A 29 2.10 10.80 -13.07
C TYR A 29 2.64 11.54 -11.85
N ALA A 30 2.16 11.24 -10.63
CA ALA A 30 2.57 11.92 -9.40
C ALA A 30 4.09 11.88 -9.09
N PRO A 31 4.82 10.76 -9.33
CA PRO A 31 6.26 10.71 -9.06
C PRO A 31 7.08 11.66 -9.93
N GLY A 32 6.60 12.04 -11.11
CA GLY A 32 7.40 12.78 -12.09
C GLY A 32 8.71 12.04 -12.39
N ASP A 33 9.85 12.72 -12.15
CA ASP A 33 11.18 12.13 -12.33
C ASP A 33 11.71 11.35 -11.11
N MET A 34 10.93 11.28 -10.02
CA MET A 34 11.34 10.58 -8.79
C MET A 34 11.17 9.07 -8.92
N THR A 35 12.17 8.32 -8.45
CA THR A 35 12.10 6.85 -8.37
C THR A 35 11.43 6.41 -7.06
N LEU A 36 10.84 5.20 -7.06
CA LEU A 36 10.32 4.57 -5.82
C LEU A 36 11.37 4.49 -4.70
N ARG A 37 12.65 4.30 -5.06
CA ARG A 37 13.75 4.30 -4.10
C ARG A 37 13.92 5.65 -3.40
N THR A 38 13.75 6.74 -4.13
CA THR A 38 13.83 8.12 -3.59
C THR A 38 12.63 8.45 -2.72
N LEU A 39 11.43 7.95 -3.10
CA LEU A 39 10.19 8.14 -2.35
C LEU A 39 10.10 7.27 -1.09
N CYS A 40 10.94 6.23 -0.98
CA CYS A 40 10.88 5.30 0.14
C CYS A 40 11.48 5.90 1.41
N HIS A 41 10.63 6.07 2.42
CA HIS A 41 11.03 6.63 3.70
C HIS A 41 12.07 5.72 4.38
N PRO A 42 13.10 6.27 5.05
CA PRO A 42 14.13 5.49 5.70
C PRO A 42 13.59 4.43 6.69
N GLY A 43 12.51 4.77 7.40
CA GLY A 43 11.81 3.83 8.28
C GLY A 43 11.24 2.62 7.52
N LEU A 44 10.65 2.83 6.35
CA LEU A 44 10.11 1.75 5.53
C LEU A 44 11.21 0.90 4.90
N LEU A 45 12.31 1.51 4.43
CA LEU A 45 13.50 0.79 3.98
C LEU A 45 14.06 -0.14 5.07
N LYS A 46 14.12 0.36 6.31
CA LYS A 46 14.56 -0.42 7.47
C LYS A 46 13.61 -1.59 7.77
N LEU A 47 12.30 -1.38 7.63
CA LEU A 47 11.31 -2.45 7.80
C LEU A 47 11.46 -3.55 6.75
N ILE A 48 11.59 -3.19 5.47
CA ILE A 48 11.79 -4.13 4.37
C ILE A 48 13.09 -4.94 4.57
N GLY A 49 14.17 -4.27 4.97
CA GLY A 49 15.43 -4.94 5.29
C GLY A 49 15.29 -5.90 6.48
N TYR A 50 14.51 -5.53 7.50
CA TYR A 50 14.23 -6.38 8.66
C TYR A 50 13.41 -7.61 8.30
N ASP A 51 12.39 -7.46 7.46
CA ASP A 51 11.58 -8.59 6.96
C ASP A 51 12.45 -9.60 6.21
N ARG A 52 13.29 -9.13 5.28
CA ARG A 52 14.21 -10.00 4.52
C ARG A 52 15.20 -10.74 5.41
N LYS A 53 15.73 -10.09 6.44
CA LYS A 53 16.71 -10.68 7.35
C LYS A 53 16.09 -11.73 8.28
N ASN A 54 14.84 -11.56 8.68
CA ASN A 54 14.19 -12.39 9.69
C ASN A 54 13.09 -13.31 9.12
N TYR A 55 12.87 -13.29 7.80
CA TYR A 55 11.78 -14.00 7.12
C TYR A 55 10.40 -13.67 7.71
N LEU A 56 10.14 -12.38 7.89
CA LEU A 56 8.90 -11.83 8.45
C LEU A 56 8.08 -11.09 7.38
N GLU A 57 6.83 -10.79 7.69
CA GLU A 57 5.89 -10.10 6.82
C GLU A 57 5.35 -8.80 7.46
N TYR A 58 6.21 -8.01 8.12
CA TYR A 58 5.77 -6.77 8.78
C TYR A 58 5.40 -5.67 7.79
N THR A 59 6.10 -5.57 6.66
CA THR A 59 5.78 -4.65 5.56
C THR A 59 4.39 -4.94 5.02
N LYS A 60 4.07 -6.23 4.79
CA LYS A 60 2.73 -6.68 4.39
C LYS A 60 1.68 -6.39 5.48
N THR A 61 2.04 -6.57 6.74
CA THR A 61 1.17 -6.25 7.89
C THR A 61 0.83 -4.75 7.89
N LEU A 62 1.83 -3.88 7.73
CA LEU A 62 1.66 -2.42 7.68
C LEU A 62 0.79 -2.01 6.49
N LYS A 63 1.10 -2.53 5.29
CA LYS A 63 0.30 -2.29 4.08
C LYS A 63 -1.16 -2.65 4.30
N THR A 64 -1.42 -3.90 4.72
CA THR A 64 -2.78 -4.40 4.95
C THR A 64 -3.49 -3.58 6.02
N PHE A 65 -2.78 -3.16 7.07
CA PHE A 65 -3.37 -2.36 8.14
C PHE A 65 -3.84 -0.99 7.65
N VAL A 66 -2.99 -0.30 6.88
CA VAL A 66 -3.30 1.03 6.34
C VAL A 66 -4.39 0.96 5.25
N GLU A 67 -4.35 -0.04 4.37
CA GLU A 67 -5.41 -0.31 3.37
C GLU A 67 -6.76 -0.62 4.00
N ASN A 68 -6.78 -1.20 5.20
CA ASN A 68 -7.98 -1.42 5.99
C ASN A 68 -8.36 -0.21 6.87
N ASN A 69 -7.95 1.01 6.49
CA ASN A 69 -8.20 2.25 7.22
C ASN A 69 -7.74 2.18 8.70
N CYS A 70 -6.62 1.51 8.96
CA CYS A 70 -6.10 1.27 10.31
C CYS A 70 -7.08 0.52 11.23
N SER A 71 -8.04 -0.22 10.67
CA SER A 71 -8.96 -1.07 11.43
C SER A 71 -8.29 -2.37 11.86
N GLN A 72 -8.10 -2.55 13.16
CA GLN A 72 -7.56 -3.80 13.73
C GLN A 72 -8.43 -5.00 13.35
N SER A 73 -9.75 -4.87 13.47
CA SER A 73 -10.70 -5.94 13.20
C SER A 73 -10.69 -6.38 11.74
N SER A 74 -10.71 -5.42 10.80
CA SER A 74 -10.66 -5.70 9.37
C SER A 74 -9.32 -6.32 8.98
N THR A 75 -8.21 -5.81 9.52
CA THR A 75 -6.86 -6.31 9.25
C THR A 75 -6.66 -7.74 9.75
N CYS A 76 -7.09 -8.05 10.97
CA CYS A 76 -7.04 -9.41 11.53
C CYS A 76 -7.78 -10.40 10.64
N ARG A 77 -8.97 -10.01 10.14
CA ARG A 77 -9.79 -10.83 9.25
C ARG A 77 -9.09 -11.05 7.91
N SER A 78 -8.59 -9.99 7.28
CA SER A 78 -7.92 -10.05 5.97
C SER A 78 -6.62 -10.84 6.01
N MET A 79 -5.91 -10.80 7.14
CA MET A 79 -4.65 -11.53 7.33
C MET A 79 -4.80 -12.90 7.99
N TYR A 80 -6.01 -13.27 8.41
CA TYR A 80 -6.30 -14.49 9.17
C TYR A 80 -5.42 -14.66 10.44
N ILE A 81 -5.19 -13.56 11.18
CA ILE A 81 -4.40 -13.56 12.42
C ILE A 81 -5.22 -13.12 13.63
N GLN A 82 -4.75 -13.50 14.83
CA GLN A 82 -5.33 -13.04 16.08
C GLN A 82 -4.98 -11.57 16.37
N ARG A 83 -5.86 -10.89 17.11
CA ARG A 83 -5.67 -9.48 17.51
C ARG A 83 -4.39 -9.25 18.30
N SER A 84 -4.06 -10.13 19.23
CA SER A 84 -2.81 -10.07 20.01
C SER A 84 -1.59 -10.08 19.10
N THR A 85 -1.55 -10.98 18.12
CA THR A 85 -0.49 -11.07 17.11
C THR A 85 -0.40 -9.79 16.28
N LEU A 86 -1.54 -9.25 15.81
CA LEU A 86 -1.54 -7.99 15.06
C LEU A 86 -0.96 -6.84 15.89
N LEU A 87 -1.40 -6.67 17.14
CA LEU A 87 -0.92 -5.61 18.01
C LEU A 87 0.58 -5.71 18.29
N GLN A 88 1.09 -6.91 18.54
CA GLN A 88 2.53 -7.13 18.69
C GLN A 88 3.30 -6.76 17.42
N ARG A 89 2.80 -7.13 16.24
CA ARG A 89 3.42 -6.75 14.96
C ARG A 89 3.40 -5.23 14.77
N LEU A 90 2.26 -4.56 15.01
CA LEU A 90 2.14 -3.11 14.85
C LEU A 90 3.04 -2.34 15.83
N SER A 91 3.13 -2.79 17.08
CA SER A 91 4.09 -2.24 18.05
C SER A 91 5.51 -2.35 17.51
N ARG A 92 5.90 -3.53 17.02
CA ARG A 92 7.24 -3.75 16.50
C ARG A 92 7.53 -2.94 15.23
N ILE A 93 6.52 -2.77 14.36
CA ILE A 93 6.61 -1.90 13.18
C ILE A 93 6.84 -0.45 13.59
N ASN A 94 6.10 0.05 14.57
CA ASN A 94 6.28 1.40 15.09
C ASN A 94 7.71 1.57 15.65
N ASP A 95 8.18 0.66 16.50
CA ASP A 95 9.54 0.71 17.07
C ASP A 95 10.64 0.74 15.99
N LEU A 96 10.44 0.03 14.89
CA LEU A 96 11.42 -0.07 13.81
C LEU A 96 11.42 1.17 12.91
N THR A 97 10.23 1.68 12.59
CA THR A 97 10.03 2.69 11.55
C THR A 97 9.88 4.11 12.08
N GLY A 98 9.40 4.27 13.31
CA GLY A 98 9.01 5.55 13.91
C GLY A 98 7.74 6.17 13.32
N PHE A 99 6.97 5.43 12.52
CA PHE A 99 5.75 5.96 11.93
C PHE A 99 4.66 6.19 12.99
N ASP A 100 4.11 7.39 13.00
CA ASP A 100 2.88 7.70 13.70
C ASP A 100 1.68 7.40 12.78
N LEU A 101 0.95 6.31 13.06
CA LEU A 101 -0.21 5.93 12.25
C LEU A 101 -1.48 6.71 12.63
N GLU A 102 -1.45 7.51 13.70
CA GLU A 102 -2.52 8.45 14.04
C GLU A 102 -2.40 9.77 13.25
N ASP A 103 -1.21 10.08 12.73
CA ASP A 103 -0.99 11.18 11.81
C ASP A 103 -1.58 10.90 10.42
N ALA A 104 -2.33 11.88 9.90
CA ALA A 104 -3.04 11.74 8.62
C ALA A 104 -2.08 11.72 7.42
N ASP A 105 -1.04 12.54 7.47
CA ASP A 105 -0.06 12.65 6.38
C ASP A 105 0.78 11.39 6.28
N THR A 106 1.16 10.80 7.43
CA THR A 106 1.86 9.51 7.49
C THR A 106 1.02 8.39 6.88
N ARG A 107 -0.28 8.31 7.21
CA ARG A 107 -1.18 7.31 6.58
C ARG A 107 -1.32 7.53 5.08
N LEU A 108 -1.50 8.78 4.65
CA LEU A 108 -1.64 9.12 3.24
C LEU A 108 -0.36 8.79 2.45
N TYR A 109 0.80 9.15 3.00
CA TYR A 109 2.11 8.79 2.43
C TYR A 109 2.22 7.28 2.24
N LEU A 110 1.89 6.48 3.26
CA LEU A 110 1.97 5.02 3.18
C LEU A 110 1.01 4.45 2.13
N LEU A 111 -0.24 4.96 2.05
CA LEU A 111 -1.21 4.56 1.03
C LEU A 111 -0.70 4.85 -0.39
N ILE A 112 -0.20 6.07 -0.62
CA ILE A 112 0.35 6.47 -1.91
C ILE A 112 1.55 5.58 -2.25
N PHE A 113 2.51 5.45 -1.33
CA PHE A 113 3.71 4.65 -1.56
C PHE A 113 3.38 3.19 -1.92
N PHE A 114 2.49 2.53 -1.16
CA PHE A 114 2.10 1.15 -1.43
C PHE A 114 1.28 0.99 -2.71
N SER A 115 0.55 2.03 -3.12
CA SER A 115 -0.16 2.06 -4.40
C SER A 115 0.81 2.20 -5.57
N LEU A 116 1.85 3.03 -5.43
CA LEU A 116 2.89 3.23 -6.44
C LEU A 116 3.83 2.02 -6.58
N SER A 117 4.19 1.35 -5.49
CA SER A 117 5.14 0.22 -5.50
C SER A 117 4.59 -1.06 -6.14
N GLY A 118 3.31 -1.09 -6.51
CA GLY A 118 2.64 -2.29 -7.00
C GLY A 118 2.58 -3.44 -5.97
N ALA A 119 1.94 -4.55 -6.35
CA ALA A 119 1.79 -5.72 -5.49
C ALA A 119 3.03 -6.64 -5.45
N ALA A 120 4.03 -6.42 -6.32
CA ALA A 120 5.11 -7.37 -6.58
C ALA A 120 6.53 -6.89 -6.21
N GLU A 121 6.76 -5.60 -5.92
CA GLU A 121 8.13 -5.08 -5.79
C GLU A 121 8.71 -5.06 -4.36
N LEU A 122 7.89 -5.42 -3.35
CA LEU A 122 8.30 -5.34 -1.94
C LEU A 122 8.41 -6.70 -1.23
N ILE A 123 8.21 -7.81 -1.95
CA ILE A 123 8.37 -9.19 -1.45
C ILE A 123 9.65 -9.78 -2.04
#